data_AF-A0A2V7KWB3-F1
#
_entry.id   AF-A0A2V7KWB3-F1
#
_cell.length_a   1.000
_cell.length_b   1.000
_cell.length_c   1.000
_cell.angle_alpha   90.00
_cell.angle_beta   90.00
_cell.angle_gamma   90.00
#
_symmetry.space_group_name_H-M   'P 1'
#
loop_
_entity.id
_entity.type
_entity.pdbx_description
1 polymer ?
#
loop_
_entity_poly.entity_id
_entity_poly.type
_entity_poly.pdbx_seq_one_letter_code
_entity_poly.pdbx_strand_id
1 'polypeptide(L)'
;MPVTARLSRKFYERFGDDLTNELVEWFNQVDTTYRSEFRDLFDVNFARFDAKLEQRIAELRAELHTGLGELRAELRTELGELRAELHTELGELRGDLTGKVVGLRAELESKLSAFETRIVRWMFLFWVGTVGTLIALLKL
;
A
#
# COMPACT_ATOMS: atom_id res chain seq x y z
N MET A 1 48.80 -10.46 -30.24
CA MET A 1 49.87 -10.52 -31.25
C MET A 1 50.95 -9.53 -30.84
N PRO A 2 52.22 -9.93 -30.77
CA PRO A 2 53.31 -8.98 -30.53
C PRO A 2 53.39 -8.03 -31.72
N VAL A 3 53.49 -6.73 -31.46
CA VAL A 3 53.86 -5.76 -32.48
C VAL A 3 55.37 -5.75 -32.47
N THR A 4 56.00 -6.39 -33.46
CA THR A 4 57.46 -6.35 -33.57
C THR A 4 57.84 -4.98 -34.09
N ALA A 5 58.33 -4.10 -33.21
CA ALA A 5 58.92 -2.86 -33.67
C ALA A 5 60.08 -3.18 -34.61
N ARG A 6 60.09 -2.54 -35.78
CA ARG A 6 61.17 -2.67 -36.77
C ARG A 6 61.67 -1.29 -37.13
N LEU A 7 62.97 -1.10 -36.96
CA LEU A 7 63.66 0.13 -37.35
C LEU A 7 64.08 0.07 -38.83
N SER A 8 64.31 1.23 -39.43
CA SER A 8 64.67 1.31 -40.85
C SER A 8 66.10 0.84 -41.10
N ARG A 9 66.38 0.28 -42.29
CA ARG A 9 67.73 -0.20 -42.67
C ARG A 9 68.83 0.86 -42.53
N LYS A 10 68.52 2.12 -42.86
CA LYS A 10 69.42 3.27 -42.67
C LYS A 10 69.81 3.49 -41.21
N PHE A 11 68.96 3.09 -40.27
CA PHE A 11 69.24 3.20 -38.83
C PHE A 11 70.26 2.13 -38.41
N TYR A 12 70.09 0.89 -38.87
CA TYR A 12 71.07 -0.20 -38.67
C TYR A 12 72.44 0.16 -39.26
N GLU A 13 72.49 0.70 -40.49
CA GLU A 13 73.74 1.14 -41.12
C GLU A 13 74.44 2.28 -40.36
N ARG A 14 73.67 3.14 -39.68
CA ARG A 14 74.18 4.32 -38.96
C ARG A 14 74.68 3.99 -37.56
N PHE A 15 74.01 3.08 -36.85
CA PHE A 15 74.24 2.81 -35.42
C PHE A 15 74.74 1.40 -35.13
N GLY A 16 74.80 0.52 -36.14
CA GLY A 16 75.20 -0.87 -35.99
C GLY A 16 74.04 -1.78 -35.55
N ASP A 17 74.17 -3.06 -35.87
CA ASP A 17 73.13 -4.06 -35.58
C ASP A 17 72.93 -4.27 -34.07
N ASP A 18 74.01 -4.23 -33.30
CA ASP A 18 73.99 -4.52 -31.86
C ASP A 18 73.13 -3.51 -31.08
N LEU A 19 73.46 -2.22 -31.21
CA LEU A 19 72.72 -1.13 -30.57
C LEU A 19 71.26 -1.05 -31.06
N THR A 20 71.03 -1.35 -32.35
CA THR A 20 69.69 -1.29 -32.94
C THR A 20 68.80 -2.43 -32.43
N ASN A 21 69.36 -3.64 -32.26
CA ASN A 21 68.63 -4.78 -31.71
C ASN A 21 68.28 -4.56 -30.23
N GLU A 22 69.21 -4.05 -29.42
CA GLU A 22 68.95 -3.73 -28.00
C GLU A 22 67.78 -2.75 -27.85
N LEU A 23 67.73 -1.71 -28.69
CA LEU A 23 66.64 -0.73 -28.69
C LEU A 23 65.29 -1.35 -29.08
N VAL A 24 65.28 -2.26 -30.07
CA VAL A 24 64.07 -2.98 -30.50
C VAL A 24 63.58 -3.93 -29.41
N GLU A 25 64.48 -4.66 -28.77
CA GLU A 25 64.16 -5.55 -27.66
C GLU A 25 63.56 -4.79 -26.48
N TRP A 26 64.20 -3.68 -26.09
CA TRP A 26 63.68 -2.79 -25.05
C TRP A 26 62.28 -2.27 -25.41
N PHE A 27 62.06 -1.80 -26.63
CA PHE A 27 60.74 -1.30 -27.06
C PHE A 27 59.66 -2.39 -27.02
N ASN A 28 59.97 -3.60 -27.50
CA ASN A 28 59.04 -4.72 -27.47
C ASN A 28 58.74 -5.18 -26.04
N GLN A 29 59.73 -5.14 -25.14
CA GLN A 29 59.54 -5.42 -23.72
C GLN A 29 58.60 -4.39 -23.09
N VAL A 30 58.84 -3.10 -23.33
CA VAL A 30 58.00 -2.01 -22.85
C VAL A 30 56.56 -2.13 -23.37
N ASP A 31 56.33 -2.38 -24.67
CA ASP A 31 54.99 -2.61 -25.24
C ASP A 31 54.28 -3.79 -24.55
N THR A 32 55.01 -4.88 -24.32
CA THR A 32 54.46 -6.08 -23.67
C THR A 32 54.04 -5.78 -22.24
N THR A 33 54.90 -5.12 -21.45
CA THR A 33 54.61 -4.73 -20.06
C THR A 33 53.41 -3.80 -19.97
N TYR A 34 53.36 -2.74 -20.79
CA TYR A 34 52.22 -1.82 -20.75
C TYR A 34 50.91 -2.50 -21.14
N ARG A 35 50.94 -3.42 -22.12
CA ARG A 35 49.73 -4.16 -22.51
C ARG A 35 49.27 -5.14 -21.44
N SER A 36 50.19 -5.77 -20.70
CA SER A 36 49.82 -6.62 -19.56
C SER A 36 49.26 -5.78 -18.43
N GLU A 37 49.93 -4.71 -18.02
CA GLU A 37 49.45 -3.82 -16.95
C GLU A 37 48.09 -3.23 -17.29
N PHE A 38 47.90 -2.80 -18.54
CA PHE A 38 46.61 -2.32 -19.02
C PHE A 38 45.55 -3.41 -18.93
N ARG A 39 45.80 -4.63 -19.40
CA ARG A 39 44.84 -5.73 -19.26
C ARG A 39 44.49 -6.01 -17.81
N ASP A 40 45.49 -6.10 -16.93
CA ASP A 40 45.28 -6.38 -15.52
C ASP A 40 44.43 -5.29 -14.86
N LEU A 41 44.73 -4.02 -15.14
CA LEU A 41 43.93 -2.89 -14.67
C LEU A 41 42.50 -2.95 -15.21
N PHE A 42 42.32 -3.28 -16.49
CA PHE A 42 40.99 -3.39 -17.09
C PHE A 42 40.19 -4.53 -16.47
N ASP A 43 40.79 -5.71 -16.32
CA ASP A 43 40.13 -6.89 -15.77
C ASP A 43 39.70 -6.65 -14.32
N VAL A 44 40.57 -6.05 -13.49
CA VAL A 44 40.23 -5.69 -12.11
C VAL A 44 39.13 -4.63 -12.06
N ASN A 45 39.20 -3.60 -12.90
CA ASN A 45 38.19 -2.55 -12.92
C ASN A 45 36.83 -3.08 -13.39
N PHE A 46 36.80 -3.94 -14.40
CA PHE A 46 35.58 -4.58 -14.88
C PHE A 46 34.98 -5.50 -13.82
N ALA A 47 35.78 -6.36 -13.19
CA ALA A 47 35.30 -7.22 -12.10
C ALA A 47 34.72 -6.39 -10.94
N ARG A 48 35.36 -5.28 -10.59
CA ARG A 48 34.86 -4.38 -9.53
C ARG A 48 33.58 -3.67 -9.94
N PHE A 49 33.46 -3.25 -11.20
CA PHE A 49 32.26 -2.64 -11.73
C PHE A 49 31.09 -3.63 -11.73
N ASP A 50 31.32 -4.84 -12.20
CA ASP A 50 30.32 -5.92 -12.24
C ASP A 50 29.82 -6.25 -10.84
N ALA A 51 30.74 -6.48 -9.88
CA ALA A 51 30.38 -6.72 -8.49
C ALA A 51 29.55 -5.57 -7.88
N LYS A 52 29.88 -4.31 -8.20
CA LYS A 52 29.13 -3.14 -7.72
C LYS A 52 27.74 -3.04 -8.36
N LEU A 53 27.60 -3.43 -9.63
CA LEU A 53 26.31 -3.48 -10.30
C LEU A 53 25.43 -4.58 -9.70
N GLU A 54 25.97 -5.79 -9.52
CA GLU A 54 25.25 -6.89 -8.88
C GLU A 54 24.79 -6.51 -7.48
N GLN A 55 25.68 -5.89 -6.68
CA GLN A 55 25.33 -5.38 -5.36
C GLN A 55 24.16 -4.39 -5.42
N ARG A 56 24.22 -3.38 -6.31
CA ARG A 56 23.15 -2.38 -6.44
C ARG A 56 21.83 -2.98 -6.91
N ILE A 57 21.88 -3.97 -7.79
CA ILE A 57 20.68 -4.70 -8.23
C ILE A 57 20.08 -5.49 -7.06
N ALA A 58 20.91 -6.13 -6.23
CA ALA A 58 20.45 -6.84 -5.05
C ALA A 58 19.82 -5.90 -4.01
N GLU A 59 20.47 -4.74 -3.76
CA GLU A 59 19.95 -3.69 -2.88
C GLU A 59 18.59 -3.17 -3.37
N LEU A 60 18.47 -2.79 -4.64
CA LEU A 60 17.21 -2.33 -5.21
C LEU A 60 16.10 -3.38 -5.16
N ARG A 61 16.43 -4.66 -5.38
CA ARG A 61 15.46 -5.76 -5.25
C ARG A 61 14.99 -5.91 -3.80
N ALA A 62 15.90 -5.79 -2.83
CA ALA A 62 15.57 -5.87 -1.41
C ALA A 62 14.68 -4.69 -0.99
N GLU A 63 15.04 -3.46 -1.38
CA GLU A 63 14.24 -2.26 -1.11
C GLU A 63 12.83 -2.35 -1.71
N LEU A 64 12.71 -2.79 -2.97
CA LEU A 64 11.41 -2.99 -3.60
C LEU A 64 10.58 -4.06 -2.90
N HIS A 65 11.20 -5.17 -2.48
CA HIS A 65 10.50 -6.23 -1.78
C HIS A 65 9.98 -5.76 -0.42
N THR A 66 10.82 -5.05 0.34
CA THR A 66 10.45 -4.47 1.63
C THR A 66 9.33 -3.45 1.47
N GLY A 67 9.48 -2.48 0.54
CA GLY A 67 8.47 -1.45 0.31
C GLY A 67 7.11 -2.02 -0.14
N LEU A 68 7.10 -3.06 -0.97
CA LEU A 68 5.86 -3.76 -1.33
C LEU A 68 5.25 -4.51 -0.14
N GLY A 69 6.08 -5.06 0.74
CA GLY A 69 5.63 -5.69 1.98
C GLY A 69 4.97 -4.70 2.94
N GLU A 70 5.60 -3.54 3.12
CA GLU A 70 5.09 -2.44 3.95
C GLU A 70 3.76 -1.91 3.43
N LEU A 71 3.68 -1.56 2.13
CA LEU A 71 2.44 -1.09 1.51
C LEU A 71 1.30 -2.12 1.64
N ARG A 72 1.60 -3.41 1.47
CA ARG A 72 0.60 -4.48 1.63
C ARG A 72 0.13 -4.60 3.07
N ALA A 73 1.00 -4.39 4.05
CA ALA A 73 0.65 -4.42 5.46
C ALA A 73 -0.24 -3.22 5.82
N GLU A 74 0.12 -2.02 5.37
CA GLU A 74 -0.65 -0.78 5.55
C GLU A 74 -2.06 -0.92 4.97
N LEU A 75 -2.20 -1.32 3.70
CA LEU A 75 -3.50 -1.53 3.07
C LEU A 75 -4.36 -2.56 3.81
N ARG A 76 -3.74 -3.61 4.39
CA ARG A 76 -4.47 -4.62 5.17
C ARG A 76 -5.00 -4.05 6.48
N THR A 77 -4.23 -3.18 7.13
CA THR A 77 -4.63 -2.49 8.35
C THR A 77 -5.78 -1.52 8.05
N GLU A 78 -5.63 -0.64 7.06
CA GLU A 78 -6.67 0.33 6.68
C GLU A 78 -7.98 -0.36 6.29
N LEU A 79 -7.93 -1.45 5.51
CA LEU A 79 -9.13 -2.24 5.19
C LEU A 79 -9.76 -2.89 6.42
N GLY A 80 -8.95 -3.28 7.39
CA GLY A 80 -9.41 -3.83 8.67
C GLY A 80 -10.14 -2.78 9.51
N GLU A 81 -9.56 -1.59 9.61
CA GLU A 81 -10.12 -0.44 10.32
C GLU A 81 -11.44 0.02 9.68
N LEU A 82 -11.46 0.23 8.36
CA LEU A 82 -12.67 0.60 7.63
C LEU A 82 -13.80 -0.42 7.81
N ARG A 83 -13.47 -1.72 7.81
CA ARG A 83 -14.46 -2.78 8.04
C ARG A 83 -15.00 -2.73 9.48
N ALA A 84 -14.16 -2.45 10.46
CA ALA A 84 -14.58 -2.34 11.86
C ALA A 84 -15.46 -1.10 12.09
N GLU A 85 -15.11 0.02 11.49
CA GLU A 85 -15.90 1.26 11.50
C GLU A 85 -17.29 1.03 10.88
N LEU A 86 -17.36 0.48 9.66
CA LEU A 86 -18.63 0.15 9.02
C LEU A 86 -19.50 -0.81 9.85
N HIS A 87 -18.89 -1.79 10.52
CA HIS A 87 -19.63 -2.71 11.37
C HIS A 87 -20.24 -2.00 12.59
N THR A 88 -19.51 -1.03 13.14
CA THR A 88 -19.94 -0.22 14.28
C THR A 88 -21.09 0.70 13.86
N GLU A 89 -20.93 1.44 12.77
CA GLU A 89 -21.99 2.33 12.24
C GLU A 89 -23.27 1.58 11.89
N LEU A 90 -23.16 0.39 11.27
CA LEU A 90 -24.34 -0.46 11.01
C LEU A 90 -25.00 -0.95 12.29
N GLY A 91 -24.21 -1.26 13.32
CA GLY A 91 -24.71 -1.63 14.65
C GLY A 91 -25.48 -0.50 15.30
N GLU A 92 -24.94 0.71 15.28
CA GLU A 92 -25.57 1.93 15.79
C GLU A 92 -26.86 2.25 15.03
N LEU A 93 -26.82 2.27 13.70
CA LEU A 93 -27.99 2.51 12.86
C LEU A 93 -29.12 1.50 13.15
N ARG A 94 -28.78 0.22 13.33
CA ARG A 94 -29.75 -0.82 13.69
C ARG A 94 -30.32 -0.59 15.10
N GLY A 95 -29.48 -0.20 16.05
CA GLY A 95 -29.88 0.18 17.40
C GLY A 95 -30.89 1.33 17.39
N ASP A 96 -30.56 2.40 16.68
CA ASP A 96 -31.41 3.58 16.52
C ASP A 96 -32.76 3.24 15.88
N LEU A 97 -32.76 2.42 14.82
CA LEU A 97 -33.99 2.03 14.14
C LEU A 97 -34.88 1.18 15.06
N THR A 98 -34.28 0.27 15.82
CA THR A 98 -34.98 -0.53 16.83
C THR A 98 -35.58 0.36 17.92
N GLY A 99 -34.81 1.33 18.41
CA GLY A 99 -35.25 2.31 19.39
C GLY A 99 -36.45 3.13 18.90
N LYS A 100 -36.39 3.62 17.65
CA LYS A 100 -37.50 4.35 17.01
C LYS A 100 -38.76 3.50 16.89
N VAL A 101 -38.64 2.23 16.49
CA VAL A 101 -39.79 1.31 16.39
C VAL A 101 -40.43 1.06 17.75
N VAL A 102 -39.62 0.81 18.79
CA VAL A 102 -40.11 0.63 20.17
C VAL A 102 -40.80 1.91 20.66
N GLY A 103 -40.20 3.08 20.43
CA GLY A 103 -40.78 4.37 20.79
C GLY A 103 -42.12 4.63 20.13
N LEU A 104 -42.23 4.41 18.82
CA LEU A 104 -43.48 4.56 18.07
C LEU A 104 -44.57 3.61 18.57
N ARG A 105 -44.21 2.36 18.90
CA ARG A 105 -45.16 1.40 19.47
C ARG A 105 -45.68 1.84 20.83
N ALA A 106 -44.80 2.29 21.73
CA ALA A 106 -45.19 2.79 23.04
C ALA A 106 -46.08 4.03 22.94
N GLU A 107 -45.78 4.94 22.00
CA GLU A 107 -46.63 6.11 21.73
C GLU A 107 -48.03 5.70 21.24
N LEU A 108 -48.11 4.70 20.36
CA LEU A 108 -49.39 4.18 19.86
C LEU A 108 -50.21 3.51 20.97
N GLU A 109 -49.59 2.66 21.80
CA GLU A 109 -50.25 2.00 22.94
C GLU A 109 -50.78 3.05 23.94
N SER A 110 -50.00 4.10 24.22
CA SER A 110 -50.43 5.21 25.07
C SER A 110 -51.64 5.97 24.49
N LYS A 111 -51.60 6.28 23.19
CA LYS A 111 -52.73 6.94 22.51
C LYS A 111 -54.00 6.08 22.50
N LEU A 112 -53.87 4.76 22.33
CA LEU A 112 -55.00 3.83 22.38
C LEU A 112 -55.61 3.77 23.79
N SER A 113 -54.78 3.63 24.84
CA SER A 113 -55.24 3.64 26.24
C SER A 113 -55.97 4.95 26.61
N ALA A 114 -55.43 6.09 26.15
CA ALA A 114 -56.09 7.39 26.32
C ALA A 114 -57.43 7.45 25.59
N PHE A 115 -57.52 6.88 24.39
CA PHE A 115 -58.76 6.80 23.62
C PHE A 115 -59.80 5.89 24.27
N GLU A 116 -59.41 4.70 24.72
CA GLU A 116 -60.25 3.76 25.47
C GLU A 116 -60.84 4.42 26.72
N THR A 117 -59.99 5.06 27.53
CA THR A 117 -60.41 5.79 28.73
C THR A 117 -61.44 6.87 28.38
N ARG A 118 -61.20 7.60 27.28
CA ARG A 118 -62.11 8.65 26.81
C ARG A 118 -63.45 8.06 26.33
N ILE A 119 -63.45 6.95 25.60
CA ILE A 119 -64.68 6.26 25.16
C ILE A 119 -65.48 5.80 26.38
N VAL A 120 -64.84 5.16 27.35
CA VAL A 120 -65.51 4.66 28.56
C VAL A 120 -66.18 5.81 29.31
N ARG A 121 -65.49 6.94 29.49
CA ARG A 121 -66.07 8.15 30.11
C ARG A 121 -67.31 8.64 29.36
N TRP A 122 -67.24 8.75 28.04
CA TRP A 122 -68.39 9.17 27.22
C TRP A 122 -69.54 8.17 27.24
N MET A 123 -69.26 6.87 27.23
CA MET A 123 -70.27 5.82 27.39
C MET A 123 -71.03 6.00 28.71
N PHE A 124 -70.35 6.21 29.83
CA PHE A 124 -71.02 6.43 31.12
C PHE A 124 -71.88 7.69 31.12
N LEU A 125 -71.36 8.81 30.60
CA LEU A 125 -72.14 10.05 30.48
C LEU A 125 -73.41 9.85 29.64
N PHE A 126 -73.28 9.14 28.51
CA PHE A 126 -74.40 8.79 27.65
C PHE A 126 -75.42 7.87 28.35
N TRP A 127 -74.95 6.83 29.05
CA TRP A 127 -75.80 5.89 29.78
C TRP A 127 -76.56 6.58 30.93
N VAL A 128 -75.91 7.46 31.69
CA VAL A 128 -76.58 8.23 32.76
C VAL A 128 -77.66 9.15 32.18
N GLY A 129 -77.38 9.82 31.06
CA GLY A 129 -78.36 10.66 30.37
C GLY A 129 -79.58 9.88 29.89
N THR A 130 -79.37 8.74 29.22
CA THR A 130 -80.45 7.88 28.70
C THR A 130 -81.29 7.22 29.80
N VAL A 131 -80.68 6.76 30.89
CA VAL A 131 -81.42 6.25 32.05
C VAL A 131 -82.23 7.36 32.72
N GLY A 132 -81.67 8.56 32.85
CA GLY A 132 -82.35 9.71 33.42
C GLY A 132 -83.62 10.12 32.66
N THR A 133 -83.56 10.14 31.31
CA THR A 133 -84.73 10.46 30.49
C THR A 133 -85.82 9.38 30.55
N LEU A 134 -85.44 8.09 30.59
CA LEU A 134 -86.40 6.98 30.74
C LEU A 134 -87.13 7.03 32.10
N ILE A 135 -86.42 7.32 33.19
CA ILE A 135 -87.03 7.47 34.52
C ILE A 135 -87.99 8.66 34.54
N ALA A 136 -87.63 9.77 33.90
CA ALA A 136 -88.51 10.94 33.79
C ALA A 136 -89.79 10.62 33.01
N LEU A 137 -89.71 9.86 31.92
CA LEU A 137 -90.87 9.44 31.12
C LEU A 137 -91.80 8.46 31.86
N LEU A 138 -91.27 7.58 32.71
CA LEU A 138 -92.09 6.65 33.51
C LEU A 138 -92.82 7.32 34.69
N LYS A 139 -92.41 8.54 35.07
CA LYS A 139 -93.02 9.31 36.16
C LYS A 139 -94.03 10.37 35.67
N LEU A 140 -94.19 10.51 34.35
CA LEU A 140 -95.08 11.46 33.68
C LEU A 140 -96.36 10.76 33.25
#